data_AF-M2R370-F1
#
_entry.id   AF-M2R370-F1
#
_cell.length_a   1.000
_cell.length_b   1.000
_cell.length_c   1.000
_cell.angle_alpha   90.00
_cell.angle_beta   90.00
_cell.angle_gamma   90.00
#
_symmetry.space_group_name_H-M   'P 1'
#
loop_
_entity.id
_entity.type
_entity.pdbx_description
1 polymer ?
#
loop_
_entity_poly.entity_id
_entity_poly.type
_entity_poly.pdbx_seq_one_letter_code
_entity_poly.pdbx_strand_id
1 'polypeptide(L)'
;MFRALTTRRALLASIPAAALAAHESRDKLPIYPVPEPELILVETPLPFEAEIGVARRAVTATVNDAQARVQGVVSRWIGVEQAVEHRIKSLVASDEPLTPGLLYVGVAGLTGSILARNRNILLRASLPPLLLTLAFAHFLPHTASNVRQYLSALEDAHAPRLAEAHATANAHSAMTWARVQEAFGGARDGLRGSIAQGLGRAEEATGLKLRAALGVREGEQEGTRLAEVREKTSEAVQEAKQAASKAGEAVVHAAVDAGKATEAMAQKAVEEVKEIGAAAAELVSAKKEEAKPEVAEMKKEEPPKRLV
;
A
#
# COMPACT_ATOMS: atom_id res chain seq x y z
N MET A 1 -6.49 38.33 -37.65
CA MET A 1 -6.88 39.73 -37.37
C MET A 1 -5.73 40.42 -36.63
N PHE A 2 -5.23 41.49 -37.26
CA PHE A 2 -4.35 42.58 -36.81
C PHE A 2 -3.17 42.35 -35.86
N ARG A 3 -1.97 42.51 -36.46
CA ARG A 3 -0.67 42.84 -35.86
C ARG A 3 -0.71 44.24 -35.22
N ALA A 4 -0.03 44.41 -34.09
CA ALA A 4 0.43 45.72 -33.61
C ALA A 4 1.95 45.82 -33.81
N LEU A 5 2.32 46.38 -34.97
CA LEU A 5 3.53 47.16 -35.17
C LEU A 5 3.37 48.52 -34.48
N THR A 6 4.50 49.19 -34.24
CA THR A 6 4.73 50.64 -33.99
C THR A 6 5.49 50.83 -32.66
N THR A 7 6.51 51.69 -32.53
CA THR A 7 6.89 52.83 -33.37
C THR A 7 8.37 53.16 -33.18
N ARG A 8 9.10 53.34 -34.29
CA ARG A 8 10.33 54.14 -34.31
C ARG A 8 9.97 55.57 -33.93
N ARG A 9 10.66 56.17 -32.96
CA ARG A 9 10.68 57.62 -32.78
C ARG A 9 11.99 58.16 -33.32
N ALA A 10 11.90 58.67 -34.54
CA ALA A 10 12.77 59.73 -35.04
C ALA A 10 11.96 61.04 -34.93
N LEU A 11 12.48 62.01 -34.18
CA LEU A 11 12.19 63.44 -34.31
C LEU A 11 13.53 64.11 -34.00
N LEU A 12 14.22 64.64 -35.03
CA LEU A 12 14.17 66.06 -35.41
C LEU A 12 14.60 66.94 -34.24
N ALA A 13 15.87 67.35 -34.23
CA ALA A 13 16.30 68.62 -34.85
C ALA A 13 15.73 69.82 -34.09
N SER A 14 16.49 70.28 -33.11
CA SER A 14 16.49 71.67 -32.68
C SER A 14 17.95 72.11 -32.57
N ILE A 15 18.44 72.69 -33.67
CA ILE A 15 19.61 73.54 -33.72
C ILE A 15 19.26 74.81 -32.92
N PRO A 16 19.97 75.18 -31.84
CA PRO A 16 20.05 76.57 -31.49
C PRO A 16 21.07 77.20 -32.44
N ALA A 17 20.56 78.02 -33.35
CA ALA A 17 21.36 78.98 -34.07
C ALA A 17 21.94 79.95 -33.04
N ALA A 18 23.17 79.69 -32.61
CA ALA A 18 24.06 80.69 -32.02
C ALA A 18 25.21 80.92 -33.01
N ALA A 19 24.84 81.28 -34.24
CA ALA A 19 25.75 82.03 -35.09
C ALA A 19 25.75 83.49 -34.60
N LEU A 20 26.94 84.07 -34.61
CA LEU A 20 27.23 85.49 -34.39
C LEU A 20 27.22 85.99 -32.94
N ALA A 21 28.21 85.52 -32.18
CA ALA A 21 29.00 86.42 -31.35
C ALA A 21 30.46 85.97 -31.36
N ALA A 22 31.04 85.87 -32.56
CA ALA A 22 32.47 86.07 -32.73
C ALA A 22 32.76 87.55 -32.45
N HIS A 23 32.72 87.92 -31.17
CA HIS A 23 33.36 89.14 -30.70
C HIS A 23 34.55 88.70 -29.87
N GLU A 24 35.68 89.13 -30.37
CA GLU A 24 37.04 89.01 -29.86
C GLU A 24 37.15 89.62 -28.47
N SER A 25 36.63 88.93 -27.45
CA SER A 25 36.81 89.29 -26.04
C SER A 25 38.02 88.54 -25.50
N ARG A 26 39.15 89.26 -25.51
CA ARG A 26 40.38 88.93 -24.79
C ARG A 26 40.11 88.16 -23.49
N ASP A 27 40.84 87.07 -23.32
CA ASP A 27 41.01 86.27 -22.11
C ASP A 27 41.01 87.16 -20.85
N LYS A 28 39.88 87.22 -20.14
CA LYS A 28 39.78 87.83 -18.81
C LYS A 28 39.47 86.71 -17.84
N LEU A 29 40.40 86.43 -16.93
CA LEU A 29 40.19 85.46 -15.87
C LEU A 29 39.02 85.92 -14.99
N PRO A 30 38.12 85.01 -14.57
CA PRO A 30 37.00 85.34 -13.71
C PRO A 30 37.49 85.89 -12.36
N ILE A 31 36.86 86.99 -11.90
CA ILE A 31 37.23 87.71 -10.65
C ILE A 31 36.72 86.98 -9.40
N TYR A 32 35.79 86.03 -9.56
CA TYR A 32 35.31 85.17 -8.48
C TYR A 32 35.90 83.78 -8.60
N PRO A 33 36.21 83.11 -7.47
CA PRO A 33 36.53 81.70 -7.49
C PRO A 33 35.32 80.94 -8.04
N VAL A 34 35.51 80.25 -9.17
CA VAL A 34 34.53 79.30 -9.70
C VAL A 34 34.42 78.18 -8.67
N PRO A 35 33.21 77.80 -8.20
CA PRO A 35 33.07 76.68 -7.28
C PRO A 35 33.71 75.45 -7.92
N GLU A 36 34.56 74.76 -7.16
CA GLU A 36 35.26 73.57 -7.66
C GLU A 36 34.22 72.60 -8.22
N PRO A 37 34.35 72.15 -9.48
CA PRO A 37 33.40 71.22 -10.05
C PRO A 37 33.38 69.97 -9.18
N GLU A 38 32.19 69.60 -8.68
CA GLU A 38 32.01 68.37 -7.92
C GLU A 38 32.35 67.19 -8.83
N LEU A 39 33.54 66.61 -8.63
CA LEU A 39 34.04 65.48 -9.40
C LEU A 39 33.27 64.23 -8.99
N ILE A 40 32.17 63.97 -9.68
CA ILE A 40 31.45 62.69 -9.56
C ILE A 40 32.30 61.63 -10.26
N LEU A 41 32.98 60.81 -9.46
CA LEU A 41 33.67 59.61 -9.92
C LEU A 41 32.64 58.62 -10.46
N VAL A 42 32.42 58.65 -11.77
CA VAL A 42 31.63 57.63 -12.47
C VAL A 42 32.57 56.48 -12.77
N GLU A 43 32.55 55.46 -11.92
CA GLU A 43 33.21 54.18 -12.16
C GLU A 43 32.65 53.60 -13.46
N THR A 44 33.41 53.76 -14.53
CA THR A 44 33.05 53.22 -15.85
C THR A 44 33.58 51.80 -15.91
N PRO A 45 32.71 50.79 -16.00
CA PRO A 45 33.16 49.40 -15.99
C PRO A 45 34.05 49.15 -17.21
N LEU A 46 35.15 48.47 -16.98
CA LEU A 46 36.04 48.01 -18.04
C LEU A 46 35.33 46.94 -18.88
N PRO A 47 35.62 46.82 -20.19
CA PRO A 47 34.94 45.82 -21.04
C PRO A 47 35.10 44.38 -20.52
N PHE A 48 36.24 44.05 -19.90
CA PHE A 48 36.49 42.75 -19.28
C PHE A 48 35.65 42.48 -18.03
N GLU A 49 35.30 43.51 -17.26
CA GLU A 49 34.47 43.35 -16.06
C GLU A 49 33.04 42.94 -16.43
N ALA A 50 32.53 43.48 -17.54
CA ALA A 50 31.24 43.07 -18.08
C ALA A 50 31.23 41.59 -18.50
N GLU A 51 32.30 41.12 -19.15
CA GLU A 51 32.45 39.73 -19.58
C GLU A 51 32.56 38.75 -18.40
N ILE A 52 33.39 39.07 -17.39
CA ILE A 52 33.48 38.28 -16.15
C ILE A 52 32.13 38.27 -15.41
N GLY A 53 31.42 39.38 -15.41
CA GLY A 53 30.08 39.49 -14.83
C GLY A 53 29.08 38.55 -15.51
N VAL A 54 29.10 38.45 -16.85
CA VAL A 54 28.24 37.51 -17.59
C VAL A 54 28.61 36.06 -17.28
N ALA A 55 29.91 35.72 -17.29
CA ALA A 55 30.38 34.37 -16.98
C ALA A 55 29.98 33.93 -15.57
N ARG A 56 30.19 34.81 -14.57
CA ARG A 56 29.80 34.55 -13.18
C ARG A 56 28.30 34.32 -13.05
N ARG A 57 27.47 35.18 -13.67
CA ARG A 57 26.00 35.04 -13.63
C ARG A 57 25.55 33.74 -14.27
N ALA A 58 26.15 33.33 -15.39
CA ALA A 58 25.83 32.07 -16.05
C ALA A 58 26.15 30.86 -15.14
N VAL A 59 27.32 30.84 -14.50
CA VAL A 59 27.70 29.78 -13.56
C VAL A 59 26.81 29.77 -12.33
N THR A 60 26.52 30.94 -11.74
CA THR A 60 25.61 31.03 -10.58
C THR A 60 24.19 30.60 -10.95
N ALA A 61 23.71 30.93 -12.15
CA ALA A 61 22.40 30.50 -12.63
C ALA A 61 22.33 28.97 -12.79
N THR A 62 23.33 28.33 -13.41
CA THR A 62 23.33 26.86 -13.56
C THR A 62 23.43 26.13 -12.23
N VAL A 63 24.22 26.64 -11.28
CA VAL A 63 24.31 26.10 -9.92
C VAL A 63 22.98 26.23 -9.18
N ASN A 64 22.34 27.41 -9.25
CA ASN A 64 21.04 27.63 -8.63
C ASN A 64 19.95 26.76 -9.25
N ASP A 65 19.95 26.58 -10.58
CA ASP A 65 19.00 25.70 -11.27
C ASP A 65 19.19 24.23 -10.89
N ALA A 66 20.45 23.78 -10.77
CA ALA A 66 20.75 22.43 -10.29
C ALA A 66 20.27 22.22 -8.85
N GLN A 67 20.54 23.19 -7.98
CA GLN A 67 20.07 23.18 -6.59
C GLN A 67 18.54 23.17 -6.53
N ALA A 68 17.86 23.98 -7.34
CA ALA A 68 16.40 24.03 -7.38
C ALA A 68 15.78 22.70 -7.84
N ARG A 69 16.40 22.00 -8.80
CA ARG A 69 15.96 20.67 -9.22
C ARG A 69 16.09 19.64 -8.10
N VAL A 70 17.22 19.62 -7.41
CA VAL A 70 17.45 18.72 -6.26
C VAL A 70 16.46 19.02 -5.14
N GLN A 71 16.31 20.29 -4.76
CA GLN A 71 15.33 20.71 -3.75
C GLN A 71 13.90 20.35 -4.16
N GLY A 72 13.57 20.45 -5.46
CA GLY A 72 12.27 20.02 -5.98
C GLY A 72 12.03 18.51 -5.84
N VAL A 73 13.05 17.67 -6.08
CA VAL A 73 12.96 16.21 -5.86
C VAL A 73 12.78 15.90 -4.38
N VAL A 74 13.62 16.51 -3.52
CA VAL A 74 13.56 16.33 -2.06
C VAL A 74 12.20 16.78 -1.52
N SER A 75 11.67 17.90 -1.99
CA SER A 75 10.36 18.40 -1.57
C SER A 75 9.22 17.46 -1.95
N ARG A 76 9.29 16.83 -3.14
CA ARG A 76 8.32 15.78 -3.52
C ARG A 76 8.43 14.56 -2.62
N TRP A 77 9.64 14.13 -2.29
CA TRP A 77 9.86 13.01 -1.39
C TRP A 77 9.31 13.29 0.01
N ILE A 78 9.61 14.46 0.58
CA ILE A 78 9.07 14.90 1.87
C ILE A 78 7.53 14.96 1.81
N GLY A 79 6.96 15.44 0.70
CA GLY A 79 5.50 15.44 0.53
C GLY A 79 4.89 14.05 0.55
N VAL A 80 5.55 13.06 -0.09
CA VAL A 80 5.14 11.65 -0.03
C VAL A 80 5.26 11.11 1.39
N GLU A 81 6.37 11.38 2.08
CA GLU A 81 6.59 10.97 3.47
C GLU A 81 5.51 11.53 4.39
N GLN A 82 5.22 12.82 4.31
CA GLN A 82 4.18 13.47 5.11
C GLN A 82 2.79 12.93 4.79
N ALA A 83 2.49 12.65 3.52
CA ALA A 83 1.21 12.04 3.15
C ALA A 83 1.07 10.62 3.73
N VAL A 84 2.15 9.83 3.70
CA VAL A 84 2.19 8.49 4.29
C VAL A 84 2.10 8.55 5.82
N GLU A 85 2.84 9.44 6.47
CA GLU A 85 2.81 9.65 7.91
C GLU A 85 1.40 10.05 8.36
N HIS A 86 0.81 11.06 7.70
CA HIS A 86 -0.55 11.49 7.99
C HIS A 86 -1.54 10.34 7.81
N ARG A 87 -1.37 9.52 6.76
CA ARG A 87 -2.21 8.35 6.53
C ARG A 87 -2.06 7.31 7.62
N ILE A 88 -0.84 6.92 7.97
CA ILE A 88 -0.58 5.95 9.03
C ILE A 88 -1.16 6.44 10.35
N LYS A 89 -0.93 7.71 10.69
CA LYS A 89 -1.46 8.33 11.90
C LYS A 89 -2.99 8.38 11.92
N SER A 90 -3.64 8.50 10.76
CA SER A 90 -5.10 8.43 10.67
C SER A 90 -5.67 7.02 10.84
N LEU A 91 -4.90 5.98 10.50
CA LEU A 91 -5.33 4.59 10.63
C LEU A 91 -5.13 4.06 12.07
N VAL A 92 -4.06 4.51 12.71
CA VAL A 92 -3.67 4.12 14.06
C VAL A 92 -4.57 4.79 15.09
N ALA A 93 -5.28 4.00 15.89
CA ALA A 93 -6.06 4.52 17.00
C ALA A 93 -5.13 4.95 18.15
N SER A 94 -5.28 6.19 18.63
CA SER A 94 -4.45 6.71 19.75
C SER A 94 -4.86 6.18 21.12
N ASP A 95 -6.02 5.52 21.21
CA ASP A 95 -6.61 4.99 22.44
C ASP A 95 -6.13 3.55 22.76
N GLU A 96 -5.35 2.93 21.87
CA GLU A 96 -4.87 1.56 22.03
C GLU A 96 -3.35 1.50 22.29
N PRO A 97 -2.87 0.62 23.19
CA PRO A 97 -1.44 0.46 23.44
C PRO A 97 -0.77 -0.33 22.29
N LEU A 98 -0.26 0.40 21.29
CA LEU A 98 0.35 -0.18 20.09
C LEU A 98 1.64 -0.98 20.37
N THR A 99 2.44 -0.53 21.32
CA THR A 99 3.76 -1.12 21.60
C THR A 99 3.67 -2.57 22.07
N PRO A 100 2.84 -2.94 23.08
CA PRO A 100 2.63 -4.35 23.40
C PRO A 100 1.76 -5.06 22.35
N GLY A 101 0.78 -4.38 21.75
CA GLY A 101 -0.13 -4.99 20.75
C GLY A 101 0.62 -5.54 19.54
N LEU A 102 1.50 -4.75 18.93
CA LEU A 102 2.31 -5.18 17.77
C LEU A 102 3.27 -6.31 18.14
N LEU A 103 3.82 -6.30 19.36
CA LEU A 103 4.66 -7.40 19.84
C LEU A 103 3.86 -8.70 19.93
N TYR A 104 2.64 -8.67 20.49
CA TYR A 104 1.80 -9.86 20.58
C TYR A 104 1.37 -10.38 19.21
N VAL A 105 1.03 -9.49 18.28
CA VAL A 105 0.73 -9.86 16.88
C VAL A 105 1.95 -10.50 16.21
N GLY A 106 3.14 -9.92 16.40
CA GLY A 106 4.39 -10.46 15.88
C GLY A 106 4.72 -11.84 16.45
N VAL A 107 4.57 -12.03 17.77
CA VAL A 107 4.74 -13.32 18.44
C VAL A 107 3.73 -14.34 17.91
N ALA A 108 2.46 -13.99 17.74
CA ALA A 108 1.45 -14.90 17.20
C ALA A 108 1.79 -15.38 15.77
N GLY A 109 2.25 -14.47 14.89
CA GLY A 109 2.72 -14.82 13.56
C GLY A 109 3.94 -15.74 13.57
N LEU A 110 4.94 -15.43 14.41
CA LEU A 110 6.12 -16.29 14.62
C LEU A 110 5.76 -17.67 15.16
N THR A 111 4.85 -17.74 16.14
CA THR A 111 4.29 -18.99 16.65
C THR A 111 3.59 -19.77 15.54
N GLY A 112 2.85 -19.11 14.66
CA GLY A 112 2.27 -19.72 13.45
C GLY A 112 3.31 -20.34 12.53
N SER A 113 4.43 -19.64 12.31
CA SER A 113 5.56 -20.16 11.51
C SER A 113 6.24 -21.37 12.17
N ILE A 114 6.42 -21.34 13.49
CA ILE A 114 6.99 -22.48 14.22
C ILE A 114 6.04 -23.67 14.16
N LEU A 115 4.74 -23.44 14.35
CA LEU A 115 3.72 -24.48 14.35
C LEU A 115 3.53 -25.11 12.96
N ALA A 116 3.70 -24.32 11.90
CA ALA A 116 3.60 -24.78 10.53
C ALA A 116 4.89 -25.39 9.97
N ARG A 117 6.00 -25.34 10.72
CA ARG A 117 7.34 -25.77 10.29
C ARG A 117 7.39 -27.20 9.73
N ASN A 118 6.65 -28.13 10.35
CA ASN A 118 6.64 -29.55 9.98
C ASN A 118 5.27 -30.00 9.42
N ARG A 119 4.51 -29.07 8.84
CA ARG A 119 3.19 -29.33 8.25
C ARG A 119 3.27 -29.19 6.73
N ASN A 120 2.19 -29.58 6.06
CA ASN A 120 2.04 -29.47 4.62
C ASN A 120 2.37 -28.04 4.11
N ILE A 121 2.86 -27.91 2.87
CA ILE A 121 3.33 -26.62 2.31
C ILE A 121 2.25 -25.53 2.37
N LEU A 122 0.98 -25.93 2.21
CA LEU A 122 -0.17 -25.04 2.31
C LEU A 122 -0.32 -24.46 3.72
N LEU A 123 -0.23 -25.29 4.76
CA LEU A 123 -0.27 -24.81 6.15
C LEU A 123 0.97 -23.97 6.47
N ARG A 124 2.13 -24.32 5.93
CA ARG A 124 3.36 -23.54 6.08
C ARG A 124 3.22 -22.12 5.54
N ALA A 125 2.52 -21.95 4.42
CA ALA A 125 2.29 -20.65 3.81
C ALA A 125 1.12 -19.89 4.45
N SER A 126 0.03 -20.57 4.82
CA SER A 126 -1.21 -19.92 5.27
C SER A 126 -1.29 -19.69 6.78
N LEU A 127 -0.69 -20.55 7.61
CA LEU A 127 -0.85 -20.46 9.06
C LEU A 127 -0.21 -19.20 9.67
N PRO A 128 1.01 -18.78 9.28
CA PRO A 128 1.61 -17.55 9.80
C PRO A 128 0.77 -16.28 9.53
N PRO A 129 0.34 -15.97 8.28
CA PRO A 129 -0.48 -14.79 8.03
C PRO A 129 -1.87 -14.90 8.66
N LEU A 130 -2.43 -16.11 8.78
CA LEU A 130 -3.72 -16.31 9.41
C LEU A 130 -3.67 -16.02 10.92
N LEU A 131 -2.67 -16.53 11.64
CA LEU A 131 -2.51 -16.17 13.06
C LEU A 131 -2.15 -14.70 13.25
N LEU A 132 -1.36 -14.11 12.35
CA LEU A 132 -1.03 -12.69 12.40
C LEU A 132 -2.29 -11.83 12.25
N THR A 133 -3.12 -12.09 11.24
CA THR A 133 -4.35 -11.32 10.99
C THR A 133 -5.39 -11.51 12.11
N LEU A 134 -5.52 -12.72 12.65
CA LEU A 134 -6.40 -13.01 13.77
C LEU A 134 -5.93 -12.31 15.05
N ALA A 135 -4.63 -12.38 15.36
CA ALA A 135 -4.05 -11.66 16.49
C ALA A 135 -4.16 -10.14 16.31
N PHE A 136 -4.00 -9.62 15.09
CA PHE A 136 -4.15 -8.19 14.80
C PHE A 136 -5.57 -7.70 15.11
N ALA A 137 -6.60 -8.45 14.67
CA ALA A 137 -7.98 -8.14 14.99
C ALA A 137 -8.30 -8.28 16.49
N HIS A 138 -7.58 -9.14 17.21
CA HIS A 138 -7.79 -9.37 18.65
C HIS A 138 -7.10 -8.34 19.53
N PHE A 139 -5.82 -8.04 19.27
CA PHE A 139 -5.01 -7.13 20.11
C PHE A 139 -5.14 -5.65 19.70
N LEU A 140 -5.54 -5.34 18.46
CA LEU A 140 -5.75 -3.98 17.98
C LEU A 140 -7.12 -3.82 17.28
N PRO A 141 -8.24 -3.97 17.99
CA PRO A 141 -9.57 -3.97 17.39
C PRO A 141 -9.94 -2.65 16.69
N HIS A 142 -9.62 -1.48 17.28
CA HIS A 142 -9.94 -0.18 16.67
C HIS A 142 -9.06 0.08 15.45
N THR A 143 -7.75 -0.16 15.56
CA THR A 143 -6.84 -0.01 14.42
C THR A 143 -7.20 -0.97 13.29
N ALA A 144 -7.57 -2.22 13.60
CA ALA A 144 -8.04 -3.17 12.60
C ALA A 144 -9.34 -2.71 11.92
N SER A 145 -10.27 -2.10 12.68
CA SER A 145 -11.50 -1.55 12.10
C SER A 145 -11.24 -0.39 11.15
N ASN A 146 -10.29 0.51 11.49
CA ASN A 146 -9.91 1.64 10.64
C ASN A 146 -9.24 1.18 9.34
N VAL A 147 -8.34 0.20 9.44
CA VAL A 147 -7.69 -0.42 8.27
C VAL A 147 -8.72 -1.10 7.37
N ARG A 148 -9.69 -1.82 7.94
CA ARG A 148 -10.78 -2.45 7.18
C ARG A 148 -11.65 -1.42 6.47
N GLN A 149 -12.04 -0.33 7.14
CA GLN A 149 -12.80 0.76 6.52
C GLN A 149 -12.02 1.42 5.39
N TYR A 150 -10.70 1.60 5.56
CA TYR A 150 -9.87 2.13 4.50
C TYR A 150 -9.78 1.18 3.29
N LEU A 151 -9.58 -0.11 3.52
CA LEU A 151 -9.56 -1.09 2.43
C LEU A 151 -10.89 -1.09 1.68
N SER A 152 -12.02 -1.05 2.38
CA SER A 152 -13.35 -0.91 1.77
C SER A 152 -13.43 0.36 0.91
N ALA A 153 -13.03 1.52 1.44
CA ALA A 153 -13.07 2.78 0.69
C ALA A 153 -12.14 2.76 -0.54
N LEU A 154 -11.01 2.05 -0.45
CA LEU A 154 -10.07 1.89 -1.56
C LEU A 154 -10.63 0.97 -2.64
N GLU A 155 -11.28 -0.12 -2.24
CA GLU A 155 -12.02 -1.04 -3.11
C GLU A 155 -13.17 -0.32 -3.82
N ASP A 156 -13.95 0.49 -3.11
CA ASP A 156 -15.03 1.29 -3.70
C ASP A 156 -14.51 2.26 -4.77
N ALA A 157 -13.35 2.88 -4.52
CA ALA A 157 -12.77 3.87 -5.42
C ALA A 157 -12.12 3.26 -6.67
N HIS A 158 -11.43 2.12 -6.54
CA HIS A 158 -10.58 1.56 -7.61
C HIS A 158 -11.13 0.26 -8.22
N ALA A 159 -11.99 -0.47 -7.50
CA ALA A 159 -12.50 -1.78 -7.90
C ALA A 159 -13.94 -2.03 -7.42
N PRO A 160 -14.94 -1.28 -7.92
CA PRO A 160 -16.32 -1.32 -7.40
C PRO A 160 -16.97 -2.71 -7.50
N ARG A 161 -16.60 -3.52 -8.51
CA ARG A 161 -17.09 -4.91 -8.64
C ARG A 161 -16.62 -5.82 -7.49
N LEU A 162 -15.40 -5.59 -6.99
CA LEU A 162 -14.89 -6.35 -5.85
C LEU A 162 -15.58 -5.90 -4.55
N ALA A 163 -15.84 -4.59 -4.40
CA ALA A 163 -16.55 -4.06 -3.26
C ALA A 163 -17.97 -4.62 -3.13
N GLU A 164 -18.74 -4.67 -4.22
CA GLU A 164 -20.08 -5.27 -4.22
C GLU A 164 -20.05 -6.76 -3.87
N ALA A 165 -19.07 -7.50 -4.39
CA ALA A 165 -18.88 -8.91 -4.09
C ALA A 165 -18.50 -9.12 -2.61
N HIS A 166 -17.60 -8.32 -2.06
CA HIS A 166 -17.22 -8.36 -0.65
C HIS A 166 -18.38 -7.99 0.27
N ALA A 167 -19.17 -6.96 -0.07
CA ALA A 167 -20.35 -6.57 0.71
C ALA A 167 -21.39 -7.69 0.74
N THR A 168 -21.66 -8.31 -0.41
CA THR A 168 -22.58 -9.44 -0.55
C THR A 168 -22.08 -10.66 0.22
N ALA A 169 -20.78 -10.98 0.10
CA ALA A 169 -20.15 -12.07 0.85
C ALA A 169 -20.25 -11.85 2.36
N ASN A 170 -19.93 -10.64 2.84
CA ASN A 170 -20.03 -10.29 4.27
C ASN A 170 -21.47 -10.45 4.78
N ALA A 171 -22.47 -10.02 4.01
CA ALA A 171 -23.88 -10.18 4.37
C ALA A 171 -24.28 -11.66 4.48
N HIS A 172 -23.87 -12.50 3.52
CA HIS A 172 -24.13 -13.94 3.57
C HIS A 172 -23.38 -14.65 4.69
N SER A 173 -22.14 -14.24 4.98
CA SER A 173 -21.37 -14.76 6.11
C SER A 173 -22.01 -14.39 7.45
N ALA A 174 -22.46 -13.14 7.63
CA ALA A 174 -23.15 -12.71 8.85
C ALA A 174 -24.48 -13.47 9.05
N MET A 175 -25.25 -13.64 7.97
CA MET A 175 -26.48 -14.44 7.97
C MET A 175 -26.20 -15.91 8.32
N THR A 176 -25.15 -16.50 7.77
CA THR A 176 -24.75 -17.89 8.07
C THR A 176 -24.31 -18.03 9.51
N TRP A 177 -23.55 -17.07 10.04
CA TRP A 177 -23.14 -17.04 11.44
C TRP A 177 -24.35 -16.96 12.39
N ALA A 178 -25.31 -16.09 12.08
CA ALA A 178 -26.55 -15.98 12.84
C ALA A 178 -27.33 -17.31 12.84
N ARG A 179 -27.45 -17.98 11.69
CA ARG A 179 -28.10 -19.30 11.58
C ARG A 179 -27.37 -20.37 12.40
N VAL A 180 -26.04 -20.38 12.40
CA VAL A 180 -25.27 -21.33 13.21
C VAL A 180 -25.51 -21.09 14.70
N GLN A 181 -25.52 -19.83 15.14
CA GLN A 181 -25.79 -19.48 16.53
C GLN A 181 -27.22 -19.85 16.94
N GLU A 182 -28.20 -19.64 16.06
CA GLU A 182 -29.60 -20.03 16.27
C GLU A 182 -29.75 -21.55 16.31
N ALA A 183 -29.11 -22.29 15.39
CA ALA A 183 -29.10 -23.74 15.41
C ALA A 183 -28.44 -24.29 16.68
N PHE A 184 -27.40 -23.64 17.20
CA PHE A 184 -26.77 -24.03 18.46
C PHE A 184 -27.67 -23.75 19.68
N GLY A 185 -28.38 -22.62 19.68
CA GLY A 185 -29.41 -22.31 20.67
C GLY A 185 -30.53 -23.34 20.67
N GLY A 186 -31.12 -23.60 19.50
CA GLY A 186 -32.18 -24.59 19.31
C GLY A 186 -31.74 -26.02 19.62
N ALA A 187 -30.50 -26.40 19.32
CA ALA A 187 -29.94 -27.70 19.68
C ALA A 187 -29.78 -27.85 21.20
N ARG A 188 -29.32 -26.79 21.89
CA ARG A 188 -29.19 -26.80 23.37
C ARG A 188 -30.55 -26.93 24.06
N ASP A 189 -31.57 -26.27 23.52
CA ASP A 189 -32.93 -26.34 24.05
C ASP A 189 -33.62 -27.67 23.71
N GLY A 190 -33.40 -28.20 22.49
CA GLY A 190 -33.85 -29.53 22.09
C GLY A 190 -33.19 -30.67 22.89
N LEU A 191 -31.93 -30.49 23.30
CA LEU A 191 -31.24 -31.45 24.16
C LEU A 191 -31.95 -31.57 25.51
N ARG A 192 -32.37 -30.45 26.11
CA ARG A 192 -33.10 -30.42 27.38
C ARG A 192 -34.45 -31.12 27.27
N GLY A 193 -35.19 -30.89 26.18
CA GLY A 193 -36.44 -31.59 25.90
C GLY A 193 -36.26 -33.11 25.72
N SER A 194 -35.22 -33.53 25.00
CA SER A 194 -34.94 -34.95 24.76
C SER A 194 -34.52 -35.71 26.04
N ILE A 195 -33.76 -35.06 26.92
CA ILE A 195 -33.40 -35.59 28.25
C ILE A 195 -34.65 -35.71 29.13
N ALA A 196 -35.52 -34.69 29.13
CA ALA A 196 -36.78 -34.72 29.89
C ALA A 196 -37.72 -35.84 29.41
N GLN A 197 -37.80 -36.08 28.10
CA GLN A 197 -38.62 -37.12 27.50
C GLN A 197 -38.04 -38.53 27.71
N GLY A 198 -36.71 -38.66 27.67
CA GLY A 198 -36.00 -39.90 28.00
C GLY A 198 -36.19 -40.31 29.48
N LEU A 199 -36.13 -39.34 30.38
CA LEU A 199 -36.47 -39.54 31.80
C LEU A 199 -37.94 -39.93 32.00
N GLY A 200 -38.87 -39.34 31.23
CA GLY A 200 -40.29 -39.69 31.30
C GLY A 200 -40.56 -41.14 30.89
N ARG A 201 -39.94 -41.61 29.80
CA ARG A 201 -40.06 -43.02 29.36
C ARG A 201 -39.40 -43.99 30.34
N ALA A 202 -38.29 -43.59 30.97
CA ALA A 202 -37.65 -44.39 32.01
C ALA A 202 -38.53 -44.46 33.26
N GLU A 203 -39.17 -43.37 33.66
CA GLU A 203 -40.13 -43.29 34.78
C GLU A 203 -41.39 -44.12 34.52
N GLU A 204 -41.94 -44.12 33.30
CA GLU A 204 -43.08 -44.99 32.91
C GLU A 204 -42.72 -46.48 32.90
N ALA A 205 -41.52 -46.84 32.47
CA ALA A 205 -41.08 -48.23 32.40
C ALA A 205 -40.64 -48.79 33.77
N THR A 206 -40.13 -47.92 34.66
CA THR A 206 -39.57 -48.34 35.96
C THR A 206 -40.41 -47.95 37.17
N GLY A 207 -41.46 -47.13 36.98
CA GLY A 207 -42.35 -46.64 38.04
C GLY A 207 -41.70 -45.70 39.07
N LEU A 208 -40.42 -45.34 38.87
CA LEU A 208 -39.63 -44.50 39.77
C LEU A 208 -39.67 -43.04 39.33
N LYS A 209 -40.00 -42.13 40.25
CA LYS A 209 -40.10 -40.67 40.01
C LYS A 209 -38.73 -40.00 39.79
N LEU A 210 -38.07 -40.34 38.68
CA LEU A 210 -36.74 -39.87 38.33
C LEU A 210 -36.75 -38.39 37.90
N ARG A 211 -37.87 -37.88 37.34
CA ARG A 211 -38.02 -36.45 37.01
C ARG A 211 -38.01 -35.54 38.24
N ALA A 212 -38.65 -35.97 39.33
CA ALA A 212 -38.71 -35.20 40.57
C ALA A 212 -37.38 -35.18 41.32
N ALA A 213 -36.61 -36.27 41.26
CA ALA A 213 -35.30 -36.38 41.91
C ALA A 213 -34.20 -35.56 41.20
N LEU A 214 -34.32 -35.38 39.88
CA LEU A 214 -33.36 -34.61 39.07
C LEU A 214 -33.77 -33.12 38.87
N GLY A 215 -34.85 -32.66 39.50
CA GLY A 215 -35.24 -31.24 39.51
C GLY A 215 -35.72 -30.69 38.16
N VAL A 216 -36.12 -31.56 37.23
CA VAL A 216 -36.63 -31.14 35.92
C VAL A 216 -38.10 -30.74 36.08
N ARG A 217 -38.37 -29.45 36.32
CA ARG A 217 -39.72 -28.88 36.34
C ARG A 217 -40.20 -28.63 34.91
N GLU A 218 -41.27 -29.30 34.53
CA GLU A 218 -41.84 -29.30 33.18
C GLU A 218 -42.94 -28.24 33.07
N GLY A 219 -42.85 -27.40 32.02
CA GLY A 219 -43.94 -26.56 31.55
C GLY A 219 -44.87 -27.40 30.68
N GLU A 220 -46.12 -27.49 31.12
CA GLU A 220 -47.23 -28.24 30.55
C GLU A 220 -47.63 -27.68 29.17
N GLN A 221 -47.39 -28.41 28.07
CA GLN A 221 -48.10 -28.34 26.77
C GLN A 221 -47.49 -29.27 25.70
N GLU A 222 -47.60 -30.60 25.87
CA GLU A 222 -47.17 -31.57 24.84
C GLU A 222 -48.15 -32.75 24.71
N GLY A 223 -49.30 -32.50 24.08
CA GLY A 223 -50.19 -33.58 23.61
C GLY A 223 -50.35 -33.59 22.09
N THR A 224 -50.34 -32.41 21.46
CA THR A 224 -50.77 -32.25 20.07
C THR A 224 -49.65 -31.84 19.11
N ARG A 225 -48.49 -31.35 19.60
CA ARG A 225 -47.36 -30.91 18.76
C ARG A 225 -46.42 -32.04 18.33
N LEU A 226 -46.51 -33.22 18.94
CA LEU A 226 -45.60 -34.36 18.71
C LEU A 226 -45.74 -35.02 17.34
N ALA A 227 -46.92 -34.93 16.71
CA ALA A 227 -47.15 -35.46 15.37
C ALA A 227 -46.63 -34.49 14.29
N GLU A 228 -46.87 -33.19 14.48
CA GLU A 228 -46.46 -32.13 13.55
C GLU A 228 -44.95 -31.89 13.56
N VAL A 229 -44.32 -32.01 14.75
CA VAL A 229 -42.86 -31.89 14.89
C VAL A 229 -42.15 -33.09 14.26
N ARG A 230 -42.71 -34.31 14.29
CA ARG A 230 -42.08 -35.47 13.64
C ARG A 230 -41.98 -35.32 12.12
N GLU A 231 -43.04 -34.84 11.48
CA GLU A 231 -43.07 -34.61 10.04
C GLU A 231 -42.09 -33.48 9.66
N LYS A 232 -42.19 -32.32 10.34
CA LYS A 232 -41.29 -31.17 10.13
C LYS A 232 -39.83 -31.46 10.46
N THR A 233 -39.54 -32.36 11.41
CA THR A 233 -38.16 -32.77 11.74
C THR A 233 -37.60 -33.70 10.67
N SER A 234 -38.41 -34.56 10.05
CA SER A 234 -37.94 -35.44 8.97
C SER A 234 -37.65 -34.66 7.68
N GLU A 235 -38.42 -33.61 7.41
CA GLU A 235 -38.20 -32.68 6.29
C GLU A 235 -36.98 -31.78 6.56
N ALA A 236 -36.87 -31.18 7.75
CA ALA A 236 -35.72 -30.35 8.13
C ALA A 236 -34.41 -31.13 8.19
N VAL A 237 -34.44 -32.42 8.57
CA VAL A 237 -33.26 -33.30 8.55
C VAL A 237 -32.87 -33.68 7.12
N GLN A 238 -33.83 -33.84 6.21
CA GLN A 238 -33.54 -34.07 4.80
C GLN A 238 -33.03 -32.81 4.10
N GLU A 239 -33.60 -31.63 4.38
CA GLU A 239 -33.12 -30.35 3.89
C GLU A 239 -31.73 -30.01 4.45
N ALA A 240 -31.48 -30.27 5.73
CA ALA A 240 -30.15 -30.09 6.34
C ALA A 240 -29.12 -31.06 5.74
N LYS A 241 -29.51 -32.30 5.42
CA LYS A 241 -28.62 -33.29 4.77
C LYS A 241 -28.32 -32.91 3.32
N GLN A 242 -29.30 -32.37 2.59
CA GLN A 242 -29.12 -31.88 1.23
C GLN A 242 -28.36 -30.54 1.17
N ALA A 243 -28.55 -29.65 2.14
CA ALA A 243 -27.80 -28.41 2.27
C ALA A 243 -26.36 -28.69 2.72
N ALA A 244 -26.14 -29.67 3.62
CA ALA A 244 -24.81 -30.11 4.03
C ALA A 244 -24.07 -30.86 2.93
N SER A 245 -24.76 -31.64 2.07
CA SER A 245 -24.12 -32.27 0.92
C SER A 245 -23.76 -31.25 -0.16
N LYS A 246 -24.66 -30.29 -0.45
CA LYS A 246 -24.39 -29.21 -1.44
C LYS A 246 -23.33 -28.22 -0.94
N ALA A 247 -23.32 -27.87 0.34
CA ALA A 247 -22.27 -27.03 0.93
C ALA A 247 -20.95 -27.80 1.09
N GLY A 248 -20.99 -29.09 1.40
CA GLY A 248 -19.81 -29.96 1.45
C GLY A 248 -19.16 -30.11 0.07
N GLU A 249 -19.96 -30.34 -0.97
CA GLU A 249 -19.47 -30.43 -2.35
C GLU A 249 -19.00 -29.06 -2.87
N ALA A 250 -19.68 -27.95 -2.54
CA ALA A 250 -19.27 -26.61 -2.93
C ALA A 250 -17.99 -26.13 -2.21
N VAL A 251 -17.80 -26.48 -0.93
CA VAL A 251 -16.58 -26.17 -0.18
C VAL A 251 -15.41 -27.06 -0.62
N VAL A 252 -15.66 -28.33 -0.93
CA VAL A 252 -14.65 -29.23 -1.50
C VAL A 252 -14.29 -28.79 -2.92
N HIS A 253 -15.25 -28.40 -3.76
CA HIS A 253 -14.96 -27.83 -5.08
C HIS A 253 -14.23 -26.49 -4.98
N ALA A 254 -14.67 -25.55 -4.15
CA ALA A 254 -13.97 -24.28 -3.96
C ALA A 254 -12.55 -24.45 -3.38
N ALA A 255 -12.34 -25.42 -2.49
CA ALA A 255 -11.01 -25.75 -1.96
C ALA A 255 -10.12 -26.49 -2.97
N VAL A 256 -10.69 -27.35 -3.81
CA VAL A 256 -9.99 -28.05 -4.90
C VAL A 256 -9.70 -27.08 -6.05
N ASP A 257 -10.58 -26.13 -6.34
CA ASP A 257 -10.41 -25.13 -7.38
C ASP A 257 -9.44 -24.02 -6.94
N ALA A 258 -9.47 -23.61 -5.67
CA ALA A 258 -8.43 -22.75 -5.09
C ALA A 258 -7.08 -23.46 -5.01
N GLY A 259 -7.06 -24.76 -4.64
CA GLY A 259 -5.85 -25.58 -4.64
C GLY A 259 -5.22 -25.71 -6.03
N LYS A 260 -6.04 -26.07 -7.04
CA LYS A 260 -5.60 -26.16 -8.44
C LYS A 260 -5.20 -24.80 -9.02
N ALA A 261 -5.86 -23.70 -8.65
CA ALA A 261 -5.46 -22.36 -9.05
C ALA A 261 -4.10 -21.96 -8.45
N THR A 262 -3.84 -22.32 -7.18
CA THR A 262 -2.53 -22.08 -6.54
C THR A 262 -1.43 -22.96 -7.09
N GLU A 263 -1.72 -24.21 -7.45
CA GLU A 263 -0.75 -25.11 -8.10
C GLU A 263 -0.46 -24.68 -9.55
N ALA A 264 -1.47 -24.23 -10.29
CA ALA A 264 -1.29 -23.70 -11.64
C ALA A 264 -0.51 -22.37 -11.64
N MET A 265 -0.78 -21.47 -10.67
CA MET A 265 0.01 -20.25 -10.50
C MET A 265 1.45 -20.55 -10.05
N ALA A 266 1.66 -21.54 -9.18
CA ALA A 266 2.99 -21.96 -8.76
C ALA A 266 3.79 -22.61 -9.91
N GLN A 267 3.16 -23.45 -10.73
CA GLN A 267 3.82 -24.06 -11.90
C GLN A 267 4.16 -22.99 -12.97
N LYS A 268 3.26 -22.03 -13.18
CA LYS A 268 3.51 -20.91 -14.11
C LYS A 268 4.60 -19.97 -13.62
N ALA A 269 4.65 -19.68 -12.31
CA ALA A 269 5.74 -18.92 -11.71
C ALA A 269 7.08 -19.68 -11.74
N VAL A 270 7.06 -21.01 -11.59
CA VAL A 270 8.27 -21.84 -11.71
C VAL A 270 8.77 -21.93 -13.15
N GLU A 271 7.89 -21.98 -14.16
CA GLU A 271 8.30 -21.87 -15.57
C GLU A 271 8.81 -20.48 -15.92
N GLU A 272 8.17 -19.40 -15.47
CA GLU A 272 8.68 -18.04 -15.69
C GLU A 272 10.05 -17.83 -15.03
N VAL A 273 10.27 -18.37 -13.82
CA VAL A 273 11.59 -18.32 -13.16
C VAL A 273 12.63 -19.17 -13.89
N LYS A 274 12.22 -20.25 -14.55
CA LYS A 274 13.12 -21.10 -15.36
C LYS A 274 13.46 -20.46 -16.71
N GLU A 275 12.52 -19.75 -17.33
CA GLU A 275 12.72 -18.93 -18.53
C GLU A 275 13.62 -17.73 -18.22
N ILE A 276 13.39 -17.03 -17.10
CA ILE A 276 14.27 -15.93 -16.63
C ILE A 276 15.65 -16.48 -16.27
N GLY A 277 15.73 -17.69 -15.68
CA GLY A 277 16.98 -18.37 -15.39
C GLY A 277 17.75 -18.82 -16.64
N ALA A 278 17.04 -19.25 -17.69
CA ALA A 278 17.63 -19.61 -18.98
C ALA A 278 18.12 -18.36 -19.74
N ALA A 279 17.34 -17.27 -19.74
CA ALA A 279 17.74 -15.99 -20.30
C ALA A 279 18.94 -15.38 -19.54
N ALA A 280 18.97 -15.52 -18.21
CA ALA A 280 20.11 -15.12 -17.39
C ALA A 280 21.36 -15.99 -17.64
N ALA A 281 21.18 -17.30 -17.88
CA ALA A 281 22.27 -18.20 -18.24
C ALA A 281 22.83 -17.89 -19.64
N GLU A 282 21.97 -17.51 -20.59
CA GLU A 282 22.37 -17.11 -21.94
C GLU A 282 23.14 -15.77 -21.93
N LEU A 283 22.69 -14.81 -21.12
CA LEU A 283 23.39 -13.55 -20.87
C LEU A 283 24.73 -13.75 -20.16
N VAL A 284 24.84 -14.73 -19.26
CA VAL A 284 26.11 -15.08 -18.59
C VAL A 284 27.05 -15.82 -19.53
N SER A 285 26.55 -16.65 -20.46
CA SER A 285 27.39 -17.28 -21.48
C SER A 285 27.86 -16.29 -22.55
N ALA A 286 27.03 -15.34 -22.99
CA ALA A 286 27.42 -14.27 -23.91
C ALA A 286 28.50 -13.37 -23.31
N LYS A 287 28.38 -13.04 -22.02
CA LYS A 287 29.41 -12.26 -21.30
C LYS A 287 30.70 -13.04 -21.03
N LYS A 288 30.64 -14.38 -21.03
CA LYS A 288 31.81 -15.27 -20.89
C LYS A 288 32.52 -15.52 -22.22
N GLU A 289 31.83 -15.35 -23.35
CA GLU A 289 32.43 -15.35 -24.68
C GLU A 289 33.14 -14.02 -25.00
N GLU A 290 32.57 -12.87 -24.59
CA GLU A 290 33.23 -11.56 -24.70
C GLU A 290 34.45 -11.40 -23.77
N ALA A 291 34.54 -12.17 -22.68
CA ALA A 291 35.69 -12.16 -21.76
C ALA A 291 36.81 -13.13 -22.16
N LYS A 292 36.64 -13.92 -23.23
CA LYS A 292 37.64 -14.91 -23.67
C LYS A 292 38.72 -14.42 -24.66
N PRO A 293 38.59 -13.31 -25.42
CA PRO A 293 39.71 -12.81 -26.20
C PRO A 293 40.73 -12.03 -25.36
N GLU A 294 40.34 -11.40 -24.24
CA GLU A 294 41.21 -10.47 -23.50
C GLU A 294 42.23 -11.18 -22.57
N VAL A 295 41.93 -12.40 -22.11
CA VAL A 295 42.85 -13.16 -21.22
C VAL A 295 43.88 -13.99 -22.00
N ALA A 296 43.76 -14.09 -23.34
CA ALA A 296 44.70 -14.82 -24.17
C ALA A 296 45.96 -14.02 -24.54
N GLU A 297 45.95 -12.69 -24.46
CA GLU A 297 47.13 -11.85 -24.78
C GLU A 297 48.07 -11.59 -23.60
N MET A 298 47.61 -11.64 -22.34
CA MET A 298 48.47 -11.34 -21.18
C MET A 298 49.47 -12.45 -20.79
N LYS A 299 49.57 -13.56 -21.54
CA LYS A 299 50.48 -14.68 -21.24
C LYS A 299 51.71 -14.80 -22.15
N LYS A 300 52.03 -13.78 -22.94
CA LYS A 300 53.13 -13.83 -23.93
C LYS A 300 54.29 -12.83 -23.76
N GLU A 301 54.42 -12.14 -22.63
CA GLU A 301 55.62 -11.33 -22.35
C GLU A 301 56.52 -11.99 -21.30
N GLU A 302 57.43 -12.84 -21.78
CA GLU A 302 58.69 -13.14 -21.10
C GLU A 302 59.64 -11.93 -21.25
N PRO A 303 60.38 -11.52 -20.20
CA PRO A 303 61.35 -10.43 -20.31
C PRO A 303 62.60 -10.87 -21.09
N PRO A 304 63.20 -10.01 -21.95
CA PRO A 304 64.36 -10.39 -22.72
C PRO A 304 65.62 -10.52 -21.84
N LYS A 305 66.30 -11.66 -21.97
CA LYS A 305 67.71 -11.84 -21.55
C LYS A 305 68.58 -10.79 -22.23
N ARG A 306 69.20 -9.90 -21.45
CA ARG A 306 70.39 -9.17 -21.90
C ARG A 306 71.60 -10.07 -21.77
N LEU A 307 72.25 -10.33 -22.90
CA LEU A 307 73.65 -10.71 -22.98
C LEU A 307 74.50 -9.42 -22.89
N VAL A 308 75.68 -9.58 -22.29
CA VAL A 308 76.73 -8.60 -21.93
C VAL A 308 76.52 -7.94 -20.57
#